data_AF-A0ABC9FKG0-F1
#
_entry.id   AF-A0ABC9FKG0-F1
#
_cell.length_a   1.000
_cell.length_b   1.000
_cell.length_c   1.000
_cell.angle_alpha   90.00
_cell.angle_beta   90.00
_cell.angle_gamma   90.00
#
_symmetry.space_group_name_H-M   'P 1'
#
loop_
_entity.id
_entity.type
_entity.pdbx_description
1 polymer ?
#
loop_
_entity_poly.entity_id
_entity_poly.type
_entity_poly.pdbx_seq_one_letter_code
_entity_poly.pdbx_strand_id
1 'polypeptide(L)'
;MSGLATPPPFSNSASTGGATSYIAPPHRRPRSPPALLPELVEEILLRVPPDEPAHLFRAALVCKPWRRILSDRGFLYRYRTFHRKLPLLGYLHNLYANGKGPIPPFVPTSAATPLSAPVLDCGMWWALDCRHGRVLIHTFNPQYLIAHSYYAGAVLCATDDYDHLDCHCGPFLVLFVGTNEEADDGPLAWVSMYSSKTGVWSAPIDIDVDYYIESKPSLLIKDALYFTLEHGISILKYDLGKQVLTEIEPPRVFGSIAMEVEDGALGFVCVGELDNCIYKWLWQPTASGTGRWAQHMVMELETLLPRPAPTHII
;
A
#
# COMPACT_ATOMS: atom_id res chain seq x y z
N MET A 1 68.71 26.78 79.92
CA MET A 1 69.81 26.36 79.04
C MET A 1 69.24 25.51 77.93
N SER A 2 69.47 25.98 76.69
CA SER A 2 69.51 25.25 75.42
C SER A 2 68.25 24.55 74.91
N GLY A 3 67.54 25.25 74.01
CA GLY A 3 66.54 24.70 73.09
C GLY A 3 67.16 24.24 71.77
N LEU A 4 66.45 23.32 71.11
CA LEU A 4 66.71 22.83 69.75
C LEU A 4 65.65 23.41 68.80
N ALA A 5 66.09 24.05 67.72
CA ALA A 5 65.23 24.61 66.68
C ALA A 5 65.50 23.93 65.32
N THR A 6 64.40 23.66 64.62
CA THR A 6 64.26 23.03 63.30
C THR A 6 64.72 23.92 62.13
N PRO A 7 65.08 23.34 60.96
CA PRO A 7 65.62 24.09 59.82
C PRO A 7 64.54 24.67 58.88
N PRO A 8 64.84 25.76 58.12
CA PRO A 8 63.94 26.36 57.14
C PRO A 8 64.10 25.80 55.69
N PRO A 9 63.15 26.10 54.77
CA PRO A 9 63.09 25.50 53.44
C PRO A 9 63.87 26.28 52.35
N PHE A 10 64.20 25.57 51.28
CA PHE A 10 64.96 26.02 50.10
C PHE A 10 64.17 26.98 49.19
N SER A 11 64.84 28.06 48.75
CA SER A 11 64.38 29.03 47.76
C SER A 11 64.83 28.63 46.34
N ASN A 12 63.87 28.48 45.40
CA ASN A 12 64.13 28.28 43.97
C ASN A 12 64.36 29.62 43.25
N SER A 13 65.44 29.72 42.48
CA SER A 13 65.70 30.79 41.50
C SER A 13 65.09 30.42 40.14
N ALA A 14 64.32 31.36 39.55
CA ALA A 14 63.73 31.20 38.23
C ALA A 14 64.69 31.69 37.14
N SER A 15 64.94 30.85 36.13
CA SER A 15 65.62 31.22 34.89
C SER A 15 64.59 31.61 33.82
N THR A 16 64.79 32.78 33.20
CA THR A 16 64.00 33.30 32.09
C THR A 16 64.41 32.66 30.77
N GLY A 17 63.52 31.84 30.19
CA GLY A 17 63.60 31.37 28.81
C GLY A 17 62.39 31.86 28.01
N GLY A 18 62.60 32.75 27.04
CA GLY A 18 61.57 33.26 26.15
C GLY A 18 61.19 32.23 25.09
N ALA A 19 59.90 31.87 25.02
CA ALA A 19 59.34 31.04 23.96
C ALA A 19 58.51 31.92 23.01
N THR A 20 58.98 32.11 21.78
CA THR A 20 58.19 32.67 20.67
C THR A 20 57.20 31.62 20.18
N SER A 21 55.90 31.89 20.30
CA SER A 21 54.82 31.06 19.76
C SER A 21 54.70 31.24 18.24
N TYR A 22 54.92 30.18 17.46
CA TYR A 22 54.57 30.12 16.04
C TYR A 22 53.04 30.02 15.89
N ILE A 23 52.41 31.01 15.25
CA ILE A 23 51.00 30.98 14.87
C ILE A 23 50.89 30.34 13.47
N ALA A 24 50.22 29.20 13.37
CA ALA A 24 49.93 28.57 12.09
C ALA A 24 48.91 29.39 11.27
N PRO A 25 49.06 29.51 9.93
CA PRO A 25 48.15 30.29 9.11
C PRO A 25 46.76 29.64 9.07
N PRO A 26 45.67 30.44 8.97
CA PRO A 26 44.32 29.91 9.00
C PRO A 26 44.05 29.02 7.77
N HIS A 27 43.53 27.82 8.01
CA HIS A 27 43.05 26.93 6.96
C HIS A 27 41.97 27.65 6.14
N ARG A 28 42.23 27.87 4.84
CA ARG A 28 41.21 28.36 3.90
C ARG A 28 40.06 27.35 3.89
N ARG A 29 38.86 27.80 4.27
CA ARG A 29 37.63 27.03 4.08
C ARG A 29 37.50 26.68 2.59
N PRO A 30 37.19 25.42 2.24
CA PRO A 30 36.89 25.05 0.86
C PRO A 30 35.79 25.96 0.30
N ARG A 31 35.99 26.47 -0.92
CA ARG A 31 34.93 27.18 -1.65
C ARG A 31 33.71 26.26 -1.75
N SER A 32 32.55 26.74 -1.32
CA SER A 32 31.29 26.05 -1.51
C SER A 32 31.10 25.75 -3.00
N PRO A 33 30.72 24.51 -3.39
CA PRO A 33 30.36 24.20 -4.77
C PRO A 33 29.27 25.17 -5.25
N PRO A 34 29.21 25.49 -6.56
CA PRO A 34 28.11 26.27 -7.12
C PRO A 34 26.78 25.62 -6.76
N ALA A 35 25.80 26.43 -6.34
CA ALA A 35 24.46 25.93 -6.12
C ALA A 35 23.92 25.37 -7.45
N LEU A 36 23.65 24.06 -7.48
CA LEU A 36 22.95 23.44 -8.60
C LEU A 36 21.59 24.13 -8.77
N LEU A 37 21.27 24.51 -9.99
CA LEU A 37 19.96 25.08 -10.30
C LEU A 37 18.87 24.06 -9.95
N PRO A 38 17.74 24.47 -9.33
CA PRO A 38 16.65 23.58 -8.97
C PRO A 38 16.17 22.69 -10.13
N GLU A 39 16.17 23.24 -11.33
CA GLU A 39 15.82 22.55 -12.58
C GLU A 39 16.75 21.35 -12.87
N LEU A 40 18.06 21.50 -12.64
CA LEU A 40 19.03 20.41 -12.84
C LEU A 40 18.89 19.34 -11.77
N VAL A 41 18.55 19.72 -10.53
CA VAL A 41 18.26 18.76 -9.45
C VAL A 41 17.04 17.93 -9.82
N GLU A 42 15.97 18.56 -10.30
CA GLU A 42 14.77 17.88 -10.75
C GLU A 42 15.06 16.86 -11.87
N GLU A 43 15.85 17.25 -12.89
CA GLU A 43 16.27 16.38 -13.98
C GLU A 43 17.10 15.17 -13.51
N ILE A 44 17.94 15.35 -12.49
CA ILE A 44 18.71 14.25 -11.88
C ILE A 44 17.77 13.30 -11.15
N LEU A 45 16.89 13.83 -10.30
CA LEU A 45 15.93 13.04 -9.53
C LEU A 45 14.95 12.28 -10.44
N LEU A 46 14.58 12.88 -11.57
CA LEU A 46 13.71 12.25 -12.56
C LEU A 46 14.32 10.97 -13.15
N ARG A 47 15.65 10.92 -13.29
CA ARG A 47 16.38 9.77 -13.85
C ARG A 47 16.67 8.67 -12.84
N VAL A 48 16.35 8.86 -11.56
CA VAL A 48 16.51 7.82 -10.53
C VAL A 48 15.55 6.66 -10.82
N PRO A 49 16.04 5.42 -11.01
CA PRO A 49 15.20 4.28 -11.36
C PRO A 49 14.15 3.89 -10.27
N PRO A 50 12.94 3.45 -10.66
CA PRO A 50 11.83 3.15 -9.74
C PRO A 50 11.96 1.80 -9.02
N ASP A 51 12.85 0.92 -9.47
CA ASP A 51 13.20 -0.36 -8.85
C ASP A 51 13.99 -0.20 -7.55
N GLU A 52 14.58 0.97 -7.33
CA GLU A 52 15.27 1.33 -6.09
C GLU A 52 14.62 2.56 -5.42
N PRO A 53 13.38 2.44 -4.90
CA PRO A 53 12.63 3.56 -4.35
C PRO A 53 13.37 4.27 -3.20
N ALA A 54 14.23 3.53 -2.49
CA ALA A 54 15.10 4.02 -1.43
C ALA A 54 15.92 5.27 -1.82
N HIS A 55 16.34 5.40 -3.07
CA HIS A 55 17.13 6.54 -3.52
C HIS A 55 16.34 7.85 -3.50
N LEU A 56 15.07 7.82 -3.93
CA LEU A 56 14.19 8.99 -3.84
C LEU A 56 13.90 9.34 -2.39
N PHE A 57 13.70 8.36 -1.50
CA PHE A 57 13.52 8.63 -0.06
C PHE A 57 14.75 9.28 0.55
N ARG A 58 15.94 8.73 0.29
CA ARG A 58 17.20 9.31 0.77
C ARG A 58 17.38 10.73 0.26
N ALA A 59 17.08 10.98 -1.02
CA ALA A 59 17.10 12.31 -1.61
C ALA A 59 16.13 13.30 -0.91
N ALA A 60 14.92 12.86 -0.57
CA ALA A 60 13.96 13.67 0.18
C ALA A 60 14.45 14.03 1.60
N LEU A 61 15.31 13.20 2.19
CA LEU A 61 15.89 13.45 3.52
C LEU A 61 17.12 14.37 3.49
N VAL A 62 17.71 14.66 2.31
CA VAL A 62 18.90 15.53 2.18
C VAL A 62 18.58 16.97 2.59
N CYS A 63 17.52 17.57 2.04
CA CYS A 63 17.13 18.93 2.37
C CYS A 63 15.65 19.25 2.04
N LYS A 64 15.12 20.33 2.63
CA LYS A 64 13.73 20.77 2.42
C LYS A 64 13.40 21.06 0.94
N PRO A 65 14.26 21.72 0.14
CA PRO A 65 14.01 21.91 -1.29
C PRO A 65 13.85 20.60 -2.07
N TRP A 66 14.72 19.61 -1.84
CA TRP A 66 14.64 18.31 -2.52
C TRP A 66 13.38 17.56 -2.12
N ARG A 67 13.03 17.57 -0.83
CA ARG A 67 11.75 17.03 -0.35
C ARG A 67 10.56 17.68 -1.05
N ARG A 68 10.58 19.00 -1.26
CA ARG A 68 9.51 19.72 -1.96
C ARG A 68 9.41 19.30 -3.42
N ILE A 69 10.53 19.20 -4.14
CA ILE A 69 10.56 18.70 -5.53
C ILE A 69 9.96 17.29 -5.58
N LEU A 70 10.41 16.39 -4.70
CA LEU A 70 9.95 15.00 -4.69
C LEU A 70 8.49 14.81 -4.24
N SER A 71 7.93 15.81 -3.56
CA SER A 71 6.51 15.82 -3.18
C SER A 71 5.66 16.68 -4.13
N ASP A 72 6.28 17.33 -5.12
CA ASP A 72 5.59 18.19 -6.07
C ASP A 72 4.78 17.36 -7.05
N ARG A 73 3.57 17.85 -7.35
CA ARG A 73 2.63 17.19 -8.26
C ARG A 73 3.17 17.07 -9.68
N GLY A 74 3.79 18.13 -10.19
CA GLY A 74 4.39 18.17 -11.51
C GLY A 74 5.55 17.20 -11.63
N PHE A 75 6.43 17.16 -10.62
CA PHE A 75 7.52 16.18 -10.57
C PHE A 75 7.00 14.73 -10.54
N LEU A 76 6.07 14.40 -9.65
CA LEU A 76 5.52 13.05 -9.53
C LEU A 76 4.82 12.59 -10.81
N TYR A 77 4.08 13.49 -11.46
CA TYR A 77 3.50 13.26 -12.77
C TYR A 77 4.59 12.92 -13.80
N ARG A 78 5.58 13.81 -13.98
CA ARG A 78 6.70 13.61 -14.90
C ARG A 78 7.45 12.30 -14.63
N TYR A 79 7.69 11.98 -13.36
CA TYR A 79 8.38 10.76 -12.94
C TYR A 79 7.60 9.50 -13.34
N ARG A 80 6.29 9.48 -13.06
CA ARG A 80 5.39 8.38 -13.45
C ARG A 80 5.30 8.23 -14.98
N THR A 81 5.16 9.34 -15.70
CA THR A 81 5.13 9.34 -17.17
C THR A 81 6.46 8.86 -17.78
N PHE A 82 7.58 9.30 -17.21
CA PHE A 82 8.92 8.95 -17.69
C PHE A 82 9.24 7.46 -17.48
N HIS A 83 8.96 6.92 -16.31
CA HIS A 83 9.30 5.53 -15.97
C HIS A 83 8.22 4.50 -16.33
N ARG A 84 6.97 4.93 -16.48
CA ARG A 84 5.79 4.06 -16.68
C ARG A 84 5.70 2.90 -15.68
N LYS A 85 6.29 3.06 -14.50
CA LYS A 85 6.35 2.08 -13.42
C LYS A 85 6.23 2.82 -12.09
N LEU A 86 5.19 2.50 -11.34
CA LEU A 86 5.01 3.02 -10.00
C LEU A 86 5.98 2.30 -9.05
N PRO A 87 6.81 3.03 -8.27
CA PRO A 87 7.63 2.38 -7.26
C PRO A 87 6.72 1.75 -6.21
N LEU A 88 6.71 0.41 -6.13
CA LEU A 88 5.99 -0.31 -5.08
C LEU A 88 6.76 -0.09 -3.77
N LEU A 89 6.18 0.66 -2.85
CA LEU A 89 6.83 1.04 -1.58
C LEU A 89 6.74 -0.06 -0.52
N GLY A 90 5.72 -0.90 -0.65
CA GLY A 90 5.37 -1.93 0.32
C GLY A 90 3.94 -2.40 0.10
N TYR A 91 3.49 -3.26 1.00
CA TYR A 91 2.12 -3.77 1.03
C TYR A 91 1.59 -3.79 2.46
N LEU A 92 0.26 -3.74 2.59
CA LEU A 92 -0.44 -3.93 3.86
C LEU A 92 -0.94 -5.37 3.90
N HIS A 93 -0.66 -6.08 5.00
CA HIS A 93 -1.08 -7.46 5.14
C HIS A 93 -1.86 -7.65 6.43
N ASN A 94 -3.17 -7.89 6.32
CA ASN A 94 -4.02 -8.11 7.50
C ASN A 94 -3.70 -9.49 8.11
N LEU A 95 -2.92 -9.51 9.20
CA LEU A 95 -2.56 -10.72 9.95
C LEU A 95 -3.31 -10.79 11.27
N TYR A 96 -3.80 -11.97 11.61
CA TYR A 96 -4.26 -12.27 12.97
C TYR A 96 -3.05 -12.59 13.85
N ALA A 97 -2.61 -11.62 14.67
CA ALA A 97 -1.50 -11.84 15.61
C ALA A 97 -2.01 -12.17 17.01
N ASN A 98 -1.78 -13.43 17.45
CA ASN A 98 -1.72 -13.87 18.86
C ASN A 98 -2.69 -13.16 19.84
N GLY A 99 -4.00 -13.15 19.54
CA GLY A 99 -5.03 -12.61 20.44
C GLY A 99 -5.02 -11.09 20.65
N LYS A 100 -4.22 -10.33 19.89
CA LYS A 100 -4.19 -8.85 19.91
C LYS A 100 -4.97 -8.22 18.74
N GLY A 101 -5.73 -9.03 18.01
CA GLY A 101 -6.48 -8.59 16.85
C GLY A 101 -5.59 -8.27 15.64
N PRO A 102 -6.20 -7.91 14.51
CA PRO A 102 -5.46 -7.62 13.30
C PRO A 102 -4.81 -6.24 13.41
N ILE A 103 -3.48 -6.24 13.30
CA ILE A 103 -2.69 -5.05 13.02
C ILE A 103 -2.02 -5.37 11.70
N PRO A 104 -2.39 -4.74 10.58
CA PRO A 104 -1.67 -4.97 9.34
C PRO A 104 -0.30 -4.30 9.41
N PRO A 105 0.82 -5.04 9.53
CA PRO A 105 2.12 -4.42 9.32
C PRO A 105 2.16 -3.87 7.89
N PHE A 106 2.66 -2.64 7.76
CA PHE A 106 3.20 -2.21 6.48
C PHE A 106 4.50 -2.97 6.25
N VAL A 107 4.52 -3.80 5.22
CA VAL A 107 5.72 -4.54 4.83
C VAL A 107 6.39 -3.79 3.69
N PRO A 108 7.54 -3.12 3.94
CA PRO A 108 8.24 -2.40 2.90
C PRO A 108 8.86 -3.37 1.90
N THR A 109 8.88 -3.01 0.62
CA THR A 109 9.59 -3.76 -0.43
C THR A 109 11.11 -3.61 -0.34
N SER A 110 11.60 -2.59 0.36
CA SER A 110 13.02 -2.32 0.56
C SER A 110 13.32 -1.93 2.00
N ALA A 111 14.39 -2.49 2.58
CA ALA A 111 14.84 -2.19 3.94
C ALA A 111 15.22 -0.71 4.15
N ALA A 112 15.42 0.06 3.07
CA ALA A 112 15.76 1.48 3.13
C ALA A 112 14.54 2.41 3.05
N THR A 113 13.31 1.88 3.09
CA THR A 113 12.06 2.66 3.07
C THR A 113 11.66 2.98 4.52
N PRO A 114 11.78 4.24 4.99
CA PRO A 114 11.52 4.60 6.38
C PRO A 114 10.01 4.78 6.69
N LEU A 115 9.15 4.11 5.93
CA LEU A 115 7.70 4.21 6.11
C LEU A 115 7.30 3.34 7.30
N SER A 116 6.96 4.00 8.40
CA SER A 116 6.28 3.36 9.52
C SER A 116 4.78 3.27 9.22
N ALA A 117 4.13 2.22 9.73
CA ALA A 117 2.68 2.13 9.71
C ALA A 117 2.08 3.38 10.41
N PRO A 118 0.93 3.91 9.94
CA PRO A 118 0.26 5.01 10.60
C PRO A 118 -0.03 4.66 12.05
N VAL A 119 0.28 5.57 12.97
CA VAL A 119 -0.13 5.45 14.37
C VAL A 119 -1.60 5.82 14.43
N LEU A 120 -2.46 4.82 14.41
CA LEU A 120 -3.89 5.00 14.68
C LEU A 120 -4.13 4.86 16.17
N ASP A 121 -4.96 5.75 16.74
CA ASP A 121 -5.33 5.75 18.16
C ASP A 121 -6.35 4.64 18.50
N CYS A 122 -6.36 3.54 17.73
CA CYS A 122 -7.28 2.42 17.87
C CYS A 122 -6.51 1.11 18.05
N GLY A 123 -7.00 0.24 18.94
CA GLY A 123 -6.33 -1.02 19.27
C GLY A 123 -6.34 -2.06 18.17
N MET A 124 -7.30 -1.99 17.23
CA MET A 124 -7.44 -2.93 16.10
C MET A 124 -7.93 -2.21 14.85
N TRP A 125 -7.41 -2.59 13.69
CA TRP A 125 -7.81 -2.02 12.40
C TRP A 125 -7.55 -2.97 11.24
N TRP A 126 -8.33 -2.80 10.17
CA TRP A 126 -8.27 -3.63 8.97
C TRP A 126 -8.10 -2.74 7.73
N ALA A 127 -7.13 -3.06 6.88
CA ALA A 127 -7.05 -2.42 5.56
C ALA A 127 -8.09 -3.06 4.64
N LEU A 128 -9.06 -2.27 4.16
CA LEU A 128 -10.11 -2.71 3.25
C LEU A 128 -9.70 -2.59 1.78
N ASP A 129 -9.00 -1.50 1.45
CA ASP A 129 -8.58 -1.21 0.08
C ASP A 129 -7.38 -0.25 0.03
N CYS A 130 -6.63 -0.29 -1.07
CA CYS A 130 -5.53 0.64 -1.33
C CYS A 130 -5.49 1.00 -2.82
N ARG A 131 -5.90 2.23 -3.16
CA ARG A 131 -5.93 2.73 -4.53
C ARG A 131 -5.54 4.19 -4.59
N HIS A 132 -4.91 4.59 -5.69
CA HIS A 132 -4.61 6.00 -5.99
C HIS A 132 -3.84 6.73 -4.86
N GLY A 133 -2.93 6.03 -4.17
CA GLY A 133 -2.16 6.59 -3.05
C GLY A 133 -2.95 6.76 -1.76
N ARG A 134 -4.12 6.14 -1.63
CA ARG A 134 -4.96 6.15 -0.43
C ARG A 134 -5.13 4.73 0.09
N VAL A 135 -5.26 4.62 1.41
CA VAL A 135 -5.61 3.37 2.09
C VAL A 135 -6.92 3.59 2.80
N LEU A 136 -7.90 2.73 2.53
CA LEU A 136 -9.15 2.67 3.28
C LEU A 136 -8.95 1.73 4.47
N ILE A 137 -9.17 2.25 5.67
CA ILE A 137 -8.97 1.54 6.93
C ILE A 137 -10.29 1.51 7.70
N HIS A 138 -10.65 0.32 8.17
CA HIS A 138 -11.72 0.15 9.14
C HIS A 138 -11.12 0.00 10.53
N THR A 139 -11.47 0.89 11.46
CA THR A 139 -11.00 0.88 12.85
C THR A 139 -12.11 0.38 13.76
N PHE A 140 -11.78 -0.51 14.70
CA PHE A 140 -12.77 -1.03 15.65
C PHE A 140 -12.12 -1.21 17.03
N ASN A 141 -12.93 -0.99 18.08
CA ASN A 141 -12.48 -1.15 19.46
C ASN A 141 -12.92 -2.51 20.01
N PRO A 142 -12.01 -3.30 20.58
CA PRO A 142 -12.36 -4.56 21.21
C PRO A 142 -13.05 -4.26 22.54
N GLN A 143 -14.37 -4.15 22.56
CA GLN A 143 -15.09 -4.24 23.83
C GLN A 143 -15.84 -5.56 23.93
N TYR A 144 -16.55 -6.05 22.91
CA TYR A 144 -17.22 -7.35 23.00
C TYR A 144 -17.38 -7.98 21.61
N LEU A 145 -16.99 -9.26 21.49
CA LEU A 145 -17.21 -10.19 20.37
C LEU A 145 -16.44 -9.93 19.06
N ILE A 146 -15.75 -10.96 18.58
CA ILE A 146 -15.29 -11.04 17.18
C ILE A 146 -16.56 -11.31 16.37
N ALA A 147 -17.21 -10.27 15.87
CA ALA A 147 -18.24 -10.44 14.86
C ALA A 147 -17.55 -10.84 13.56
N HIS A 148 -17.97 -11.95 12.94
CA HIS A 148 -17.65 -12.21 11.55
C HIS A 148 -18.13 -11.00 10.76
N SER A 149 -17.16 -10.23 10.31
CA SER A 149 -17.39 -8.92 9.72
C SER A 149 -17.64 -9.13 8.24
N TYR A 150 -18.90 -9.33 7.87
CA TYR A 150 -19.30 -9.46 6.48
C TYR A 150 -19.47 -8.08 5.86
N TYR A 151 -18.35 -7.39 5.71
CA TYR A 151 -18.28 -6.14 4.97
C TYR A 151 -16.97 -6.03 4.21
N ALA A 152 -16.98 -5.20 3.17
CA ALA A 152 -15.82 -4.78 2.42
C ALA A 152 -15.94 -3.30 2.07
N GLY A 153 -14.88 -2.73 1.51
CA GLY A 153 -14.91 -1.37 1.04
C GLY A 153 -13.96 -1.14 -0.14
N ALA A 154 -14.16 -0.03 -0.82
CA ALA A 154 -13.29 0.43 -1.89
C ALA A 154 -13.10 1.95 -1.80
N VAL A 155 -11.89 2.43 -2.06
CA VAL A 155 -11.61 3.86 -2.25
C VAL A 155 -11.37 4.14 -3.72
N LEU A 156 -12.11 5.11 -4.27
CA LEU A 156 -12.02 5.48 -5.66
C LEU A 156 -11.60 6.94 -5.80
N CYS A 157 -10.93 7.24 -6.90
CA CYS A 157 -10.73 8.62 -7.29
C CYS A 157 -12.05 9.22 -7.82
N ALA A 158 -12.33 10.49 -7.48
CA ALA A 158 -13.48 11.24 -8.01
C ALA A 158 -13.07 12.33 -9.03
N THR A 159 -11.87 12.24 -9.60
CA THR A 159 -11.39 13.15 -10.66
C THR A 159 -11.77 12.60 -12.02
N ASP A 160 -12.24 13.46 -12.91
CA ASP A 160 -12.65 13.10 -14.28
C ASP A 160 -11.44 12.98 -15.26
N ASP A 161 -10.22 13.17 -14.76
CA ASP A 161 -8.99 13.10 -15.55
C ASP A 161 -8.56 11.66 -15.82
N TYR A 162 -8.42 11.32 -17.10
CA TYR A 162 -8.11 9.96 -17.60
C TYR A 162 -6.79 9.35 -17.10
N ASP A 163 -5.81 10.17 -16.71
CA ASP A 163 -4.46 9.65 -16.42
C ASP A 163 -4.34 9.13 -14.98
N HIS A 164 -5.23 9.54 -14.04
CA HIS A 164 -5.19 9.25 -12.59
C HIS A 164 -3.80 9.34 -11.91
N LEU A 165 -2.77 9.85 -12.59
CA LEU A 165 -1.38 9.80 -12.15
C LEU A 165 -1.16 10.67 -10.92
N ASP A 166 -2.04 11.64 -10.63
CA ASP A 166 -1.85 12.57 -9.51
C ASP A 166 -3.10 12.74 -8.62
N CYS A 167 -4.02 11.79 -8.65
CA CYS A 167 -5.30 11.97 -7.99
C CYS A 167 -5.32 11.73 -6.46
N HIS A 168 -4.16 11.44 -5.88
CA HIS A 168 -3.97 11.17 -4.45
C HIS A 168 -4.30 12.35 -3.52
N CYS A 169 -4.32 13.59 -4.04
CA CYS A 169 -4.78 14.78 -3.30
C CYS A 169 -6.16 15.32 -3.77
N GLY A 170 -6.78 14.66 -4.75
CA GLY A 170 -8.08 15.05 -5.28
C GLY A 170 -9.26 14.66 -4.36
N PRO A 171 -10.49 14.93 -4.77
CA PRO A 171 -11.65 14.31 -4.17
C PRO A 171 -11.65 12.79 -4.44
N PHE A 172 -12.19 12.06 -3.49
CA PHE A 172 -12.34 10.61 -3.51
C PHE A 172 -13.78 10.17 -3.18
N LEU A 173 -14.11 8.95 -3.57
CA LEU A 173 -15.33 8.23 -3.16
C LEU A 173 -14.93 7.07 -2.26
N VAL A 174 -15.82 6.69 -1.34
CA VAL A 174 -15.70 5.43 -0.60
C VAL A 174 -16.96 4.62 -0.86
N LEU A 175 -16.81 3.43 -1.42
CA LEU A 175 -17.86 2.44 -1.47
C LEU A 175 -17.74 1.56 -0.22
N PHE A 176 -18.83 1.38 0.50
CA PHE A 176 -18.92 0.46 1.62
C PHE A 176 -20.03 -0.54 1.35
N VAL A 177 -19.74 -1.81 1.56
CA VAL A 177 -20.63 -2.92 1.20
C VAL A 177 -20.66 -3.91 2.34
N GLY A 178 -21.83 -4.46 2.62
CA GLY A 178 -22.03 -5.42 3.71
C GLY A 178 -23.13 -6.42 3.40
N THR A 179 -23.15 -7.51 4.14
CA THR A 179 -24.28 -8.43 4.20
C THR A 179 -24.78 -8.52 5.63
N ASN A 180 -26.09 -8.52 5.82
CA ASN A 180 -26.69 -8.66 7.14
C ASN A 180 -26.88 -10.16 7.46
N GLU A 181 -26.55 -10.59 8.68
CA GLU A 181 -26.55 -12.01 9.08
C GLU A 181 -27.95 -12.63 9.17
N GLU A 182 -29.00 -11.86 9.45
CA GLU A 182 -30.30 -12.43 9.80
C GLU A 182 -31.46 -11.54 9.30
N ALA A 183 -32.05 -11.91 8.17
CA ALA A 183 -33.45 -11.63 7.88
C ALA A 183 -34.14 -12.99 7.68
N ASP A 184 -35.43 -13.08 8.04
CA ASP A 184 -36.24 -14.29 7.86
C ASP A 184 -36.28 -14.78 6.38
N ASP A 185 -35.92 -13.90 5.43
CA ASP A 185 -35.90 -14.13 3.98
C ASP A 185 -34.49 -14.37 3.37
N GLY A 186 -33.43 -14.46 4.17
CA GLY A 186 -32.05 -14.68 3.72
C GLY A 186 -31.12 -13.45 3.87
N PRO A 187 -29.79 -13.59 3.60
CA PRO A 187 -28.85 -12.49 3.78
C PRO A 187 -29.01 -11.41 2.71
N LEU A 188 -29.28 -10.18 3.14
CA LEU A 188 -29.36 -9.03 2.23
C LEU A 188 -27.98 -8.40 2.04
N ALA A 189 -27.50 -8.28 0.80
CA ALA A 189 -26.34 -7.48 0.47
C ALA A 189 -26.75 -6.03 0.25
N TRP A 190 -25.96 -5.09 0.78
CA TRP A 190 -26.20 -3.67 0.60
C TRP A 190 -24.91 -2.91 0.30
N VAL A 191 -25.05 -1.80 -0.42
CA VAL A 191 -23.95 -0.89 -0.74
C VAL A 191 -24.37 0.55 -0.46
N SER A 192 -23.46 1.34 0.08
CA SER A 192 -23.60 2.80 0.18
C SER A 192 -22.30 3.48 -0.24
N MET A 193 -22.43 4.64 -0.86
CA MET A 193 -21.31 5.39 -1.41
C MET A 193 -21.16 6.75 -0.76
N TYR A 194 -20.02 7.01 -0.16
CA TYR A 194 -19.62 8.31 0.34
C TYR A 194 -18.90 9.12 -0.74
N SER A 195 -19.20 10.42 -0.81
CA SER A 195 -18.44 11.38 -1.61
C SER A 195 -17.76 12.41 -0.74
N SER A 196 -16.43 12.53 -0.87
CA SER A 196 -15.68 13.60 -0.18
C SER A 196 -16.00 15.01 -0.71
N LYS A 197 -16.55 15.14 -1.93
CA LYS A 197 -16.97 16.44 -2.47
C LYS A 197 -18.18 16.99 -1.71
N THR A 198 -19.14 16.12 -1.40
CA THR A 198 -20.40 16.49 -0.74
C THR A 198 -20.36 16.27 0.77
N GLY A 199 -19.49 15.37 1.24
CA GLY A 199 -19.44 14.94 2.64
C GLY A 199 -20.60 14.04 3.04
N VAL A 200 -21.30 13.43 2.08
CA VAL A 200 -22.57 12.70 2.30
C VAL A 200 -22.49 11.27 1.74
N TRP A 201 -23.14 10.35 2.45
CA TRP A 201 -23.40 8.98 1.99
C TRP A 201 -24.67 8.92 1.16
N SER A 202 -24.68 8.13 0.10
CA SER A 202 -25.88 7.84 -0.68
C SER A 202 -26.87 7.01 0.15
N ALA A 203 -28.14 7.03 -0.26
CA ALA A 203 -29.08 6.01 0.17
C ALA A 203 -28.50 4.62 -0.17
N PRO A 204 -28.69 3.62 0.70
CA PRO A 204 -28.25 2.27 0.43
C PRO A 204 -29.02 1.68 -0.76
N ILE A 205 -28.32 0.87 -1.55
CA ILE A 205 -28.92 0.00 -2.57
C ILE A 205 -28.69 -1.43 -2.10
N ASP A 206 -29.71 -2.26 -2.21
CA ASP A 206 -29.67 -3.63 -1.74
C ASP A 206 -30.12 -4.64 -2.81
N ILE A 207 -29.73 -5.90 -2.58
CA ILE A 207 -30.09 -7.05 -3.40
C ILE A 207 -30.07 -8.31 -2.53
N ASP A 208 -31.03 -9.19 -2.75
CA ASP A 208 -31.07 -10.50 -2.11
C ASP A 208 -29.91 -11.35 -2.62
N VAL A 209 -29.16 -11.95 -1.70
CA VAL A 209 -28.10 -12.91 -2.00
C VAL A 209 -28.19 -14.07 -1.02
N ASP A 210 -27.62 -15.21 -1.37
CA ASP A 210 -27.59 -16.37 -0.46
C ASP A 210 -26.28 -16.45 0.35
N TYR A 211 -25.36 -15.50 0.14
CA TYR A 211 -23.95 -15.62 0.52
C TYR A 211 -23.45 -14.38 1.24
N TYR A 212 -22.58 -14.55 2.25
CA TYR A 212 -21.96 -13.40 2.93
C TYR A 212 -20.82 -12.80 2.12
N ILE A 213 -20.58 -11.50 2.32
CA ILE A 213 -19.44 -10.82 1.72
C ILE A 213 -18.14 -11.08 2.49
N GLU A 214 -17.07 -11.35 1.75
CA GLU A 214 -15.76 -11.52 2.34
C GLU A 214 -15.06 -10.18 2.58
N SER A 215 -14.37 -10.05 3.72
CA SER A 215 -13.47 -8.93 4.03
C SER A 215 -12.18 -8.93 3.19
N LYS A 216 -12.30 -9.11 1.87
CA LYS A 216 -11.21 -9.08 0.88
C LYS A 216 -11.24 -7.78 0.08
N PRO A 217 -10.07 -7.31 -0.41
CA PRO A 217 -10.03 -6.18 -1.35
C PRO A 217 -10.90 -6.46 -2.57
N SER A 218 -11.64 -5.45 -3.01
CA SER A 218 -12.40 -5.51 -4.25
C SER A 218 -11.51 -5.54 -5.48
N LEU A 219 -12.04 -6.00 -6.60
CA LEU A 219 -11.45 -5.84 -7.92
C LEU A 219 -12.16 -4.70 -8.66
N LEU A 220 -11.41 -3.79 -9.29
CA LEU A 220 -11.95 -2.70 -10.10
C LEU A 220 -11.58 -2.98 -11.56
N ILE A 221 -12.60 -3.13 -12.42
CA ILE A 221 -12.41 -3.24 -13.88
C ILE A 221 -13.29 -2.17 -14.52
N LYS A 222 -12.67 -1.22 -15.22
CA LYS A 222 -13.36 -0.06 -15.80
C LYS A 222 -14.21 0.62 -14.71
N ASP A 223 -15.51 0.75 -14.94
CA ASP A 223 -16.45 1.40 -14.03
C ASP A 223 -17.24 0.40 -13.15
N ALA A 224 -16.67 -0.76 -12.86
CA ALA A 224 -17.33 -1.76 -12.02
C ALA A 224 -16.41 -2.33 -10.94
N LEU A 225 -16.95 -2.40 -9.72
CA LEU A 225 -16.32 -3.07 -8.58
C LEU A 225 -16.90 -4.46 -8.40
N TYR A 226 -16.03 -5.42 -8.08
CA TYR A 226 -16.38 -6.81 -7.85
C TYR A 226 -15.92 -7.22 -6.45
N PHE A 227 -16.82 -7.85 -5.71
CA PHE A 227 -16.60 -8.33 -4.35
C PHE A 227 -16.87 -9.83 -4.28
N THR A 228 -16.01 -10.56 -3.59
CA THR A 228 -16.15 -12.00 -3.41
C THR A 228 -17.16 -12.31 -2.31
N LEU A 229 -18.09 -13.21 -2.60
CA LEU A 229 -19.04 -13.78 -1.64
C LEU A 229 -18.62 -15.24 -1.34
N GLU A 230 -18.76 -15.66 -0.08
CA GLU A 230 -18.61 -17.06 0.41
C GLU A 230 -17.52 -17.85 -0.33
N HIS A 231 -16.24 -17.58 -0.07
CA HIS A 231 -15.10 -18.32 -0.65
C HIS A 231 -15.07 -18.37 -2.19
N GLY A 232 -15.69 -17.39 -2.86
CA GLY A 232 -15.76 -17.32 -4.31
C GLY A 232 -16.84 -18.21 -4.91
N ILE A 233 -17.86 -18.59 -4.14
CA ILE A 233 -19.07 -19.24 -4.64
C ILE A 233 -19.91 -18.26 -5.47
N SER A 234 -19.93 -16.99 -5.10
CA SER A 234 -20.62 -15.93 -5.85
C SER A 234 -19.81 -14.63 -5.88
N ILE A 235 -20.16 -13.72 -6.78
CA ILE A 235 -19.58 -12.38 -6.88
C ILE A 235 -20.68 -11.32 -6.88
N LEU A 236 -20.53 -10.34 -6.01
CA LEU A 236 -21.31 -9.12 -6.06
C LEU A 236 -20.61 -8.09 -6.96
N LYS A 237 -21.29 -7.63 -8.00
CA LYS A 237 -20.83 -6.55 -8.87
C LYS A 237 -21.61 -5.28 -8.57
N TYR A 238 -20.90 -4.17 -8.41
CA TYR A 238 -21.46 -2.82 -8.38
C TYR A 238 -21.00 -2.04 -9.61
N ASP A 239 -21.95 -1.63 -10.45
CA ASP A 239 -21.72 -0.76 -11.61
C ASP A 239 -21.75 0.70 -11.17
N LEU A 240 -20.61 1.40 -11.24
CA LEU A 240 -20.46 2.78 -10.76
C LEU A 240 -21.27 3.78 -11.60
N GLY A 241 -21.36 3.54 -12.92
CA GLY A 241 -22.04 4.43 -13.85
C GLY A 241 -23.56 4.32 -13.75
N LYS A 242 -24.08 3.11 -13.60
CA LYS A 242 -25.51 2.84 -13.45
C LYS A 242 -26.00 2.89 -12.02
N GLN A 243 -25.09 2.77 -11.05
CA GLN A 243 -25.41 2.61 -9.62
C GLN A 243 -26.35 1.42 -9.39
N VAL A 244 -25.97 0.26 -9.91
CA VAL A 244 -26.76 -0.97 -9.81
C VAL A 244 -25.89 -2.09 -9.23
N LEU A 245 -26.49 -2.85 -8.30
CA LEU A 245 -25.95 -4.11 -7.81
C LEU A 245 -26.46 -5.27 -8.66
N THR A 246 -25.57 -6.20 -8.99
CA THR A 246 -25.90 -7.45 -9.67
C THR A 246 -25.07 -8.58 -9.10
N GLU A 247 -25.66 -9.75 -8.95
CA GLU A 247 -24.94 -10.98 -8.63
C GLU A 247 -24.41 -11.64 -9.92
N ILE A 248 -23.21 -12.22 -9.82
CA ILE A 248 -22.58 -12.98 -10.91
C ILE A 248 -22.20 -14.35 -10.36
N GLU A 249 -22.75 -15.40 -10.97
CA GLU A 249 -22.29 -16.76 -10.74
C GLU A 249 -20.91 -16.99 -11.40
N PRO A 250 -19.85 -17.27 -10.63
CA PRO A 250 -18.55 -17.65 -11.17
C PRO A 250 -18.60 -19.06 -11.78
N PRO A 251 -17.55 -19.47 -12.52
CA PRO A 251 -17.35 -20.88 -12.85
C PRO A 251 -17.36 -21.69 -11.56
N ARG A 252 -18.10 -22.82 -11.51
CA ARG A 252 -18.30 -23.67 -10.32
C ARG A 252 -17.02 -24.40 -9.91
N VAL A 253 -16.00 -23.66 -9.53
CA VAL A 253 -14.72 -24.15 -9.02
C VAL A 253 -14.44 -23.42 -7.72
N PHE A 254 -14.27 -24.18 -6.64
CA PHE A 254 -14.05 -23.63 -5.31
C PHE A 254 -12.78 -22.79 -5.26
N GLY A 255 -12.79 -21.73 -4.46
CA GLY A 255 -11.63 -20.86 -4.26
C GLY A 255 -11.26 -20.00 -5.46
N SER A 256 -12.23 -19.68 -6.33
CA SER A 256 -11.98 -18.80 -7.48
C SER A 256 -11.64 -17.38 -7.04
N ILE A 257 -10.61 -16.79 -7.66
CA ILE A 257 -10.19 -15.41 -7.47
C ILE A 257 -10.51 -14.64 -8.74
N ALA A 258 -11.29 -13.57 -8.61
CA ALA A 258 -11.55 -12.65 -9.71
C ALA A 258 -10.29 -11.87 -10.07
N MET A 259 -10.07 -11.68 -11.36
CA MET A 259 -8.95 -10.90 -11.89
C MET A 259 -9.36 -10.12 -13.14
N GLU A 260 -8.65 -9.04 -13.40
CA GLU A 260 -8.68 -8.40 -14.71
C GLU A 260 -7.82 -9.23 -15.68
N VAL A 261 -8.37 -9.54 -16.84
CA VAL A 261 -7.66 -10.19 -17.94
C VAL A 261 -7.25 -9.16 -18.99
N GLU A 262 -6.49 -9.60 -20.00
CA GLU A 262 -6.13 -8.76 -21.14
C GLU A 262 -7.36 -8.02 -21.69
N ASP A 263 -7.15 -6.75 -22.08
CA ASP A 263 -8.17 -5.83 -22.59
C ASP A 263 -9.28 -5.42 -21.60
N GLY A 264 -9.05 -5.60 -20.30
CA GLY A 264 -9.96 -5.18 -19.25
C GLY A 264 -11.24 -6.01 -19.21
N ALA A 265 -11.11 -7.30 -19.53
CA ALA A 265 -12.16 -8.29 -19.33
C ALA A 265 -12.13 -8.82 -17.89
N LEU A 266 -13.26 -9.33 -17.41
CA LEU A 266 -13.31 -10.08 -16.15
C LEU A 266 -12.89 -11.52 -16.40
N GLY A 267 -12.03 -12.05 -15.55
CA GLY A 267 -11.63 -13.44 -15.54
C GLY A 267 -11.56 -14.00 -14.14
N PHE A 268 -11.43 -15.31 -14.06
CA PHE A 268 -11.25 -16.04 -12.83
C PHE A 268 -10.04 -16.95 -12.92
N VAL A 269 -9.33 -17.07 -11.81
CA VAL A 269 -8.31 -18.08 -11.61
C VAL A 269 -8.68 -18.94 -10.40
N CYS A 270 -8.51 -20.25 -10.52
CA CYS A 270 -8.71 -21.18 -9.40
C CYS A 270 -7.66 -22.29 -9.47
N VAL A 271 -7.31 -22.84 -8.32
CA VAL A 271 -6.43 -24.01 -8.23
C VAL A 271 -7.31 -25.24 -8.07
N GLY A 272 -7.16 -26.21 -8.96
CA GLY A 272 -7.85 -27.48 -8.86
C GLY A 272 -7.34 -28.28 -7.67
N GLU A 273 -8.25 -28.64 -6.78
CA GLU A 273 -7.92 -29.33 -5.52
C GLU A 273 -7.35 -30.74 -5.75
N LEU A 274 -7.66 -31.35 -6.89
CA LEU A 274 -7.35 -32.77 -7.15
C LEU A 274 -6.23 -32.99 -8.17
N ASP A 275 -5.89 -31.98 -8.97
CA ASP A 275 -5.01 -32.11 -10.13
C ASP A 275 -3.85 -31.10 -10.12
N ASN A 276 -3.69 -30.31 -9.05
CA ASN A 276 -2.68 -29.27 -8.92
C ASN A 276 -2.62 -28.33 -10.14
N CYS A 277 -3.74 -28.16 -10.85
CA CYS A 277 -3.80 -27.33 -12.04
C CYS A 277 -4.37 -25.95 -11.70
N ILE A 278 -3.76 -24.91 -12.24
CA ILE A 278 -4.33 -23.56 -12.26
C ILE A 278 -5.24 -23.47 -13.48
N TYR A 279 -6.51 -23.23 -13.23
CA TYR A 279 -7.53 -23.01 -14.25
C TYR A 279 -7.78 -21.52 -14.42
N LYS A 280 -7.83 -21.07 -15.67
CA LYS A 280 -8.17 -19.69 -16.03
C LYS A 280 -9.44 -19.66 -16.87
N TRP A 281 -10.40 -18.86 -16.43
CA TRP A 281 -11.67 -18.63 -17.10
C TRP A 281 -11.80 -17.16 -17.51
N LEU A 282 -12.39 -16.90 -18.66
CA LEU A 282 -12.70 -15.55 -19.12
C LEU A 282 -14.19 -15.37 -19.34
N TRP A 283 -14.69 -14.19 -18.95
CA TRP A 283 -16.05 -13.79 -19.26
C TRP A 283 -16.15 -13.43 -20.74
N GLN A 284 -17.01 -14.13 -21.47
CA GLN A 284 -17.33 -13.82 -22.86
C GLN A 284 -18.72 -13.18 -22.91
N PRO A 285 -18.82 -11.85 -23.08
CA PRO A 285 -20.10 -11.21 -23.31
C PRO A 285 -20.68 -11.66 -24.66
N THR A 286 -21.97 -12.01 -24.70
CA THR A 286 -22.69 -12.24 -25.96
C THR A 286 -23.40 -10.96 -26.39
N ALA A 287 -23.82 -10.90 -27.66
CA ALA A 287 -24.51 -9.73 -28.23
C ALA A 287 -25.82 -9.36 -27.51
N SER A 288 -26.43 -10.29 -26.77
CA SER A 288 -27.64 -10.07 -25.96
C SER A 288 -27.37 -9.55 -24.55
N GLY A 289 -26.13 -9.28 -24.17
CA GLY A 289 -25.76 -8.82 -22.82
C GLY A 289 -25.70 -9.92 -21.76
N THR A 290 -26.20 -11.12 -22.06
CA THR A 290 -25.88 -12.35 -21.33
C THR A 290 -24.45 -12.77 -21.67
N GLY A 291 -23.66 -13.26 -20.71
CA GLY A 291 -22.31 -13.75 -20.99
C GLY A 291 -22.15 -15.20 -20.57
N ARG A 292 -21.08 -15.84 -21.04
CA ARG A 292 -20.70 -17.20 -20.63
C ARG A 292 -19.26 -17.24 -20.19
N TRP A 293 -18.97 -18.14 -19.26
CA TRP A 293 -17.60 -18.47 -18.90
C TRP A 293 -17.00 -19.42 -19.93
N ALA A 294 -15.80 -19.10 -20.41
CA ALA A 294 -15.01 -19.99 -21.25
C ALA A 294 -13.70 -20.31 -20.55
N GLN A 295 -13.39 -21.60 -20.43
CA GLN A 295 -12.09 -22.05 -19.96
C GLN A 295 -11.07 -21.74 -21.03
N HIS A 296 -10.03 -21.02 -20.66
CA HIS A 296 -9.04 -20.52 -21.60
C HIS A 296 -7.68 -21.18 -21.41
N MET A 297 -7.31 -21.50 -20.17
CA MET A 297 -6.00 -22.06 -19.87
C MET A 297 -6.05 -23.02 -18.69
N VAL A 298 -5.22 -24.06 -18.78
CA VAL A 298 -4.90 -25.00 -17.70
C VAL A 298 -3.39 -25.02 -17.59
N MET A 299 -2.84 -24.77 -16.40
CA MET A 299 -1.41 -24.82 -16.13
C MET A 299 -1.13 -25.77 -14.98
N GLU A 300 -0.23 -26.72 -15.14
CA GLU A 300 0.18 -27.61 -14.05
C GLU A 300 1.15 -26.87 -13.10
N LEU A 301 0.79 -26.75 -11.82
CA LEU A 301 1.53 -25.93 -10.85
C LEU A 301 2.99 -26.40 -10.68
N GLU A 302 3.25 -27.70 -10.81
CA GLU A 302 4.60 -28.28 -10.73
C GLU A 302 5.57 -27.73 -11.79
N THR A 303 5.05 -27.22 -12.91
CA THR A 303 5.87 -26.65 -13.98
C THR A 303 6.29 -25.19 -13.71
N LEU A 304 5.66 -24.53 -12.73
CA LEU A 304 5.85 -23.10 -12.44
C LEU A 304 6.77 -22.83 -11.24
N LEU A 305 6.89 -23.78 -10.31
CA LEU A 305 7.75 -23.64 -9.14
C LEU A 305 9.15 -24.23 -9.44
N PRO A 306 10.24 -23.48 -9.24
CA PRO A 306 11.58 -24.05 -9.32
C PRO A 306 11.69 -25.16 -8.28
N ARG A 307 11.98 -26.39 -8.71
CA ARG A 307 12.27 -27.48 -7.78
C ARG A 307 13.45 -27.05 -6.91
N PRO A 308 13.33 -27.06 -5.56
CA PRO A 308 14.47 -26.80 -4.70
C PRO A 308 15.57 -27.80 -5.05
N ALA A 309 16.80 -27.31 -5.24
CA ALA A 309 17.96 -28.18 -5.45
C ALA A 309 18.03 -29.18 -4.29
N PRO A 310 18.32 -30.48 -4.57
CA PRO A 310 18.42 -31.46 -3.51
C PRO A 310 19.45 -30.98 -2.49
N THR A 311 18.98 -30.75 -1.27
CA THR A 311 19.84 -30.44 -0.14
C THR A 311 20.73 -31.65 0.08
N HIS A 312 21.99 -31.57 -0.33
CA HIS A 312 23.02 -32.50 0.11
C HIS A 312 23.16 -32.31 1.62
N ILE A 313 22.51 -33.19 2.39
CA ILE A 313 22.82 -33.38 3.80
C ILE A 313 24.21 -34.00 3.82
N ILE A 314 25.20 -33.22 4.27
CA ILE A 314 26.52 -33.71 4.69
C ILE A 314 26.44 -33.98 6.19
#